data_AF-A0A6P6RAS7-F1
#
_entry.id   AF-A0A6P6RAS7-F1
#
_cell.length_a   1.000
_cell.length_b   1.000
_cell.length_c   1.000
_cell.angle_alpha   90.00
_cell.angle_beta   90.00
_cell.angle_gamma   90.00
#
_symmetry.space_group_name_H-M   'P 1'
#
loop_
_entity.id
_entity.type
_entity.pdbx_description
1 polymer ?
#
loop_
_entity_poly.entity_id
_entity_poly.type
_entity_poly.pdbx_seq_one_letter_code
_entity_poly.pdbx_strand_id
1 'polypeptide(L)'
;MDLSDALDFPQQNNPQAGGPAWAGQPANPTWPGQPANPTWPGQPANPTWPGQPANPTWPAQPNQPGWPGQPYQPTWPGQPGQPTAPGQPTAPGQPTAPGQPTAPGWPGPVPQTGPYGAPGQAPQALTVPFDLPLQNGVFNKMLITINGEVKPNAKHFTIDLNRGNDIAFHLNPRFNEAGRQVIVRNSCIGTQWGKEERELASFPFVQGKPFEMKILCTDTEFKVAVNKLHLLEFKHRLRELNQIRGLRIYNDVTLSSVNVETLQ
;
A
#
# COMPACT_ATOMS: atom_id res chain seq x y z
N MET A 1 9.38 20.15 -0.59
CA MET A 1 8.23 19.33 -0.18
C MET A 1 8.79 17.99 0.25
N ASP A 2 9.29 18.04 1.48
CA ASP A 2 9.76 16.91 2.26
C ASP A 2 8.52 16.16 2.78
N LEU A 3 8.67 14.92 3.24
CA LEU A 3 7.53 14.08 3.64
C LEU A 3 6.94 14.48 4.98
N SER A 4 7.73 15.19 5.77
CA SER A 4 7.24 15.97 6.90
C SER A 4 6.14 16.94 6.44
N ASP A 5 6.30 17.60 5.28
CA ASP A 5 5.30 18.53 4.73
C ASP A 5 4.06 17.81 4.17
N ALA A 6 4.18 16.53 3.77
CA ALA A 6 3.06 15.76 3.21
C ALA A 6 2.15 15.12 4.27
N LEU A 7 2.60 15.11 5.53
CA LEU A 7 1.90 14.53 6.67
C LEU A 7 1.35 15.58 7.65
N ASP A 8 1.67 16.86 7.44
CA ASP A 8 1.10 17.98 8.17
C ASP A 8 -0.07 18.57 7.36
N PHE A 9 -1.29 18.05 7.57
CA PHE A 9 -2.50 18.65 7.00
C PHE A 9 -3.66 18.68 8.00
N PRO A 10 -4.47 19.75 7.94
CA PRO A 10 -5.14 20.35 9.10
C PRO A 10 -6.32 19.53 9.59
N GLN A 11 -6.45 19.44 10.92
CA GLN A 11 -7.72 19.16 11.56
C GLN A 11 -8.75 20.19 11.08
N GLN A 12 -9.86 19.72 10.52
CA GLN A 12 -11.06 20.54 10.32
C GLN A 12 -11.60 20.94 11.70
N ASN A 13 -11.11 22.07 12.21
CA ASN A 13 -11.69 22.72 13.37
C ASN A 13 -12.97 23.42 12.92
N ASN A 14 -14.09 22.91 13.38
CA ASN A 14 -15.37 23.59 13.44
C ASN A 14 -15.37 24.51 14.68
N PRO A 15 -15.38 25.85 14.58
CA PRO A 15 -15.48 26.70 15.75
C PRO A 15 -16.92 27.15 15.92
N GLN A 16 -17.61 26.63 16.94
CA GLN A 16 -18.75 27.35 17.48
C GLN A 16 -18.79 27.34 19.01
N ALA A 17 -18.84 28.57 19.52
CA ALA A 17 -19.26 29.04 20.83
C ALA A 17 -18.29 28.87 22.02
N GLY A 18 -17.78 30.01 22.50
CA GLY A 18 -17.13 30.10 23.80
C GLY A 18 -16.65 31.50 24.17
N GLY A 19 -17.49 32.25 24.87
CA GLY A 19 -17.09 33.35 25.77
C GLY A 19 -18.23 33.66 26.75
N PRO A 20 -18.03 34.33 27.90
CA PRO A 20 -16.77 34.77 28.53
C PRO A 20 -16.65 34.46 30.07
N ALA A 21 -15.47 34.80 30.62
CA ALA A 21 -15.15 35.47 31.90
C ALA A 21 -15.51 34.94 33.33
N TRP A 22 -14.42 34.74 34.09
CA TRP A 22 -14.09 35.19 35.47
C TRP A 22 -14.79 34.67 36.76
N ALA A 23 -13.99 34.71 37.83
CA ALA A 23 -14.02 33.96 39.08
C ALA A 23 -14.98 34.47 40.19
N GLY A 24 -15.42 33.54 41.05
CA GLY A 24 -15.99 33.81 42.37
C GLY A 24 -16.76 32.61 42.95
N GLN A 25 -16.22 31.96 44.00
CA GLN A 25 -16.92 31.02 44.89
C GLN A 25 -17.02 31.63 46.30
N PRO A 26 -17.85 31.12 47.24
CA PRO A 26 -19.15 30.45 47.10
C PRO A 26 -20.20 30.99 48.09
N ALA A 27 -21.48 30.70 47.86
CA ALA A 27 -22.48 30.60 48.92
C ALA A 27 -23.45 29.45 48.57
N ASN A 28 -23.69 28.55 49.52
CA ASN A 28 -24.47 27.33 49.35
C ASN A 28 -25.93 27.57 49.79
N PRO A 29 -26.93 27.38 48.91
CA PRO A 29 -28.32 27.27 49.34
C PRO A 29 -28.88 25.85 49.09
N THR A 30 -29.27 25.23 50.20
CA THR A 30 -30.33 24.22 50.42
C THR A 30 -30.91 23.47 49.21
N TRP A 31 -30.68 22.16 49.20
CA TRP A 31 -31.29 21.15 48.33
C TRP A 31 -32.84 21.16 48.38
N PRO A 32 -33.54 21.18 47.24
CA PRO A 32 -34.90 20.66 47.14
C PRO A 32 -34.87 19.13 47.12
N GLY A 33 -35.89 18.49 47.72
CA GLY A 33 -36.00 17.05 47.93
C GLY A 33 -35.88 16.19 46.67
N GLN A 34 -35.48 14.92 46.87
CA GLN A 34 -35.32 13.92 45.81
C GLN A 34 -36.58 13.78 44.94
N PRO A 35 -36.45 13.75 43.59
CA PRO A 35 -37.54 13.31 42.72
C PRO A 35 -37.89 11.84 43.00
N ALA A 36 -39.17 11.51 42.93
CA ALA A 36 -39.63 10.13 43.03
C ALA A 36 -39.02 9.26 41.91
N ASN A 37 -38.66 8.02 42.27
CA ASN A 37 -38.04 7.05 41.37
C ASN A 37 -38.99 6.76 40.17
N PRO A 38 -38.54 6.85 38.91
CA PRO A 38 -39.41 6.56 37.77
C PRO A 38 -39.83 5.08 37.80
N THR A 39 -41.13 4.83 37.71
CA THR A 39 -41.66 3.48 37.49
C THR A 39 -41.26 3.01 36.10
N TRP A 40 -40.55 1.88 36.04
CA TRP A 40 -40.22 1.21 34.78
C TRP A 40 -41.50 0.95 33.96
N PRO A 41 -41.52 1.22 32.65
CA PRO A 41 -42.61 0.77 31.81
C PRO A 41 -42.65 -0.76 31.81
N GLY A 42 -43.86 -1.34 31.88
CA GLY A 42 -44.08 -2.78 31.86
C GLY A 42 -43.47 -3.44 30.60
N GLN A 43 -43.10 -4.71 30.72
CA GLN A 43 -42.49 -5.47 29.62
C GLN A 43 -43.34 -5.42 28.35
N PRO A 44 -42.75 -5.24 27.16
CA PRO A 44 -43.47 -5.36 25.90
C PRO A 44 -44.06 -6.76 25.74
N ALA A 45 -45.27 -6.84 25.17
CA ALA A 45 -45.86 -8.12 24.81
C ALA A 45 -44.96 -8.86 23.79
N ASN A 46 -44.87 -10.18 23.94
CA ASN A 46 -44.05 -11.04 23.09
C ASN A 46 -44.51 -10.92 21.62
N PRO A 47 -43.62 -10.73 20.64
CA PRO A 47 -44.03 -10.58 19.25
C PRO A 47 -44.67 -11.88 18.76
N THR A 48 -45.86 -11.79 18.17
CA THR A 48 -46.43 -12.92 17.43
C THR A 48 -45.60 -13.13 16.16
N TRP A 49 -45.12 -14.36 15.95
CA TRP A 49 -44.42 -14.75 14.74
C TRP A 49 -45.26 -14.41 13.50
N PRO A 50 -44.69 -13.79 12.45
CA PRO A 50 -45.40 -13.63 11.20
C PRO A 50 -45.68 -15.02 10.59
N GLY A 51 -46.89 -15.19 10.05
CA GLY A 51 -47.26 -16.41 9.34
C GLY A 51 -46.30 -16.71 8.18
N GLN A 52 -46.15 -18.00 7.84
CA GLN A 52 -45.24 -18.43 6.77
C GLN A 52 -45.54 -17.71 5.45
N PRO A 53 -44.51 -17.21 4.73
CA PRO A 53 -44.70 -16.66 3.39
C PRO A 53 -45.23 -17.73 2.43
N ALA A 54 -46.16 -17.35 1.55
CA ALA A 54 -46.60 -18.20 0.47
C ALA A 54 -45.42 -18.56 -0.45
N ASN A 55 -45.41 -19.80 -0.94
CA ASN A 55 -44.34 -20.33 -1.79
C ASN A 55 -44.28 -19.51 -3.11
N PRO A 56 -43.13 -18.94 -3.50
CA PRO A 56 -43.06 -18.11 -4.69
C PRO A 56 -43.33 -18.96 -5.94
N THR A 57 -44.27 -18.52 -6.76
CA THR A 57 -44.50 -19.08 -8.10
C THR A 57 -43.34 -18.65 -9.00
N TRP A 58 -42.68 -19.63 -9.63
CA TRP A 58 -41.60 -19.38 -10.58
C TRP A 58 -42.07 -18.47 -11.73
N PRO A 59 -41.27 -17.49 -12.16
CA PRO A 59 -41.62 -16.68 -13.31
C PRO A 59 -41.64 -17.52 -14.59
N ALA A 60 -42.56 -17.19 -15.49
CA ALA A 60 -42.63 -17.82 -16.81
C ALA A 60 -41.30 -17.62 -17.58
N GLN A 61 -40.89 -18.65 -18.31
CA GLN A 61 -39.63 -18.68 -19.04
C GLN A 61 -39.63 -17.59 -20.13
N PRO A 62 -38.58 -16.74 -20.24
CA PRO A 62 -38.50 -15.75 -21.31
C PRO A 62 -38.42 -16.43 -22.67
N ASN A 63 -39.13 -15.88 -23.67
CA ASN A 63 -38.96 -16.32 -25.06
C ASN A 63 -37.52 -16.06 -25.53
N GLN A 64 -36.98 -16.98 -26.33
CA GLN A 64 -35.61 -16.85 -26.83
C GLN A 64 -35.45 -15.58 -27.71
N PRO A 65 -34.35 -14.83 -27.55
CA PRO A 65 -34.03 -13.73 -28.45
C PRO A 65 -33.87 -14.25 -29.89
N GLY A 66 -34.41 -13.50 -30.86
CA GLY A 66 -34.17 -13.77 -32.27
C GLY A 66 -32.69 -13.64 -32.62
N TRP A 67 -32.22 -14.44 -33.58
CA TRP A 67 -30.85 -14.41 -34.05
C TRP A 67 -30.48 -13.02 -34.60
N PRO A 68 -29.27 -12.50 -34.30
CA PRO A 68 -28.81 -11.25 -34.91
C PRO A 68 -28.68 -11.42 -36.42
N GLY A 69 -29.15 -10.42 -37.18
CA GLY A 69 -28.97 -10.36 -38.62
C GLY A 69 -27.49 -10.38 -39.02
N GLN A 70 -27.19 -10.87 -40.21
CA GLN A 70 -25.82 -10.98 -40.70
C GLN A 70 -25.14 -9.60 -40.76
N PRO A 71 -23.90 -9.46 -40.26
CA PRO A 71 -23.15 -8.22 -40.41
C PRO A 71 -22.78 -8.00 -41.88
N TYR A 72 -22.92 -6.77 -42.36
CA TYR A 72 -22.42 -6.37 -43.67
C TYR A 72 -20.91 -6.59 -43.76
N GLN A 73 -20.45 -7.15 -44.88
CA GLN A 73 -19.02 -7.42 -45.10
C GLN A 73 -18.24 -6.09 -45.19
N PRO A 74 -17.11 -5.94 -44.47
CA PRO A 74 -16.22 -4.80 -44.64
C PRO A 74 -15.62 -4.83 -46.04
N THR A 75 -15.65 -3.69 -46.74
CA THR A 75 -14.84 -3.52 -47.96
C THR A 75 -13.36 -3.44 -47.56
N TRP A 76 -12.52 -4.22 -48.23
CA TRP A 76 -11.09 -4.22 -47.99
C TRP A 76 -10.48 -2.83 -48.31
N PRO A 77 -9.58 -2.31 -47.47
CA PRO A 77 -8.78 -1.14 -47.84
C PRO A 77 -7.93 -1.45 -49.08
N GLY A 78 -7.82 -0.48 -50.00
CA GLY A 78 -6.93 -0.58 -51.15
C GLY A 78 -5.49 -0.89 -50.73
N GLN A 79 -4.77 -1.65 -51.56
CA GLN A 79 -3.39 -2.06 -51.24
C GLN A 79 -2.49 -0.84 -50.99
N PRO A 80 -1.68 -0.84 -49.92
CA PRO A 80 -0.62 0.15 -49.75
C PRO A 80 0.36 0.09 -50.92
N GLY A 81 0.76 1.26 -51.44
CA GLY A 81 1.80 1.35 -52.47
C GLY A 81 3.11 0.70 -51.99
N GLN A 82 3.84 0.06 -52.91
CA GLN A 82 5.11 -0.60 -52.60
C GLN A 82 6.12 0.42 -52.03
N PRO A 83 6.77 0.12 -50.89
CA PRO A 83 7.90 0.91 -50.42
C PRO A 83 9.05 0.81 -51.42
N THR A 84 9.64 1.94 -51.77
CA THR A 84 10.91 1.97 -52.49
C THR A 84 12.02 1.37 -51.62
N ALA A 85 12.92 0.61 -52.25
CA ALA A 85 14.02 -0.04 -51.55
C ALA A 85 14.91 0.98 -50.83
N PRO A 86 15.33 0.72 -49.58
CA PRO A 86 16.32 1.54 -48.90
C PRO A 86 17.64 1.57 -49.68
N GLY A 87 18.28 2.73 -49.77
CA GLY A 87 19.63 2.84 -50.33
C GLY A 87 20.63 1.98 -49.56
N GLN A 88 21.60 1.40 -50.26
CA GLN A 88 22.64 0.57 -49.65
C GLN A 88 23.44 1.37 -48.60
N PRO A 89 23.65 0.83 -47.39
CA PRO A 89 24.61 1.41 -46.44
C PRO A 89 26.02 1.32 -47.00
N THR A 90 26.76 2.42 -46.94
CA THR A 90 28.21 2.41 -47.14
C THR A 90 28.89 1.63 -46.01
N ALA A 91 29.93 0.87 -46.38
CA ALA A 91 30.65 0.03 -45.43
C ALA A 91 31.28 0.85 -44.28
N PRO A 92 31.21 0.39 -43.02
CA PRO A 92 31.90 1.04 -41.91
C PRO A 92 33.43 1.01 -42.14
N GLY A 93 34.10 2.14 -41.86
CA GLY A 93 35.56 2.20 -41.84
C GLY A 93 36.16 1.25 -40.80
N GLN A 94 37.32 0.65 -41.11
CA GLN A 94 38.02 -0.25 -40.18
C GLN A 94 38.38 0.45 -38.86
N PRO A 95 38.14 -0.17 -37.70
CA PRO A 95 38.64 0.34 -36.44
C PRO A 95 40.16 0.17 -36.36
N THR A 96 40.85 1.22 -35.95
CA THR A 96 42.27 1.17 -35.57
C THR A 96 42.47 0.35 -34.30
N ALA A 97 43.60 -0.36 -34.23
CA ALA A 97 43.93 -1.26 -33.13
C ALA A 97 44.01 -0.52 -31.77
N PRO A 98 43.56 -1.14 -30.66
CA PRO A 98 43.72 -0.55 -29.33
C PRO A 98 45.20 -0.47 -28.92
N GLY A 99 45.61 0.65 -28.34
CA GLY A 99 46.93 0.79 -27.70
C GLY A 99 47.05 -0.11 -26.47
N GLN A 100 48.23 -0.69 -26.25
CA GLN A 100 48.51 -1.56 -25.09
C GLN A 100 48.33 -0.81 -23.75
N PRO A 101 47.72 -1.42 -22.73
CA PRO A 101 47.72 -0.87 -21.38
C PRO A 101 49.10 -1.05 -20.74
N THR A 102 49.61 0.01 -20.13
CA THR A 102 50.77 -0.04 -19.23
C THR A 102 50.39 -0.72 -17.91
N ALA A 103 51.34 -1.48 -17.34
CA ALA A 103 51.13 -2.31 -16.15
C ALA A 103 50.78 -1.48 -14.90
N PRO A 104 49.93 -1.98 -13.97
CA PRO A 104 49.65 -1.28 -12.72
C PRO A 104 50.85 -1.34 -11.75
N GLY A 105 51.18 -0.21 -11.15
CA GLY A 105 52.13 -0.14 -10.04
C GLY A 105 51.57 -0.79 -8.78
N TRP A 106 52.41 -1.52 -8.06
CA TRP A 106 52.09 -2.15 -6.78
C TRP A 106 51.84 -1.11 -5.68
N PRO A 107 50.75 -1.19 -4.88
CA PRO A 107 50.64 -0.45 -3.64
C PRO A 107 51.33 -1.22 -2.50
N GLY A 108 52.11 -0.50 -1.69
CA GLY A 108 52.75 -1.02 -0.47
C GLY A 108 51.75 -1.39 0.64
N PRO A 109 52.22 -2.00 1.75
CA PRO A 109 51.36 -2.62 2.75
C PRO A 109 50.63 -1.59 3.63
N VAL A 110 49.33 -1.80 3.83
CA VAL A 110 48.48 -1.04 4.76
C VAL A 110 48.26 -1.87 6.03
N PRO A 111 48.36 -1.32 7.26
CA PRO A 111 48.07 -2.08 8.48
C PRO A 111 46.57 -2.35 8.63
N GLN A 112 46.21 -3.60 8.88
CA GLN A 112 44.84 -4.06 9.11
C GLN A 112 44.29 -3.62 10.48
N THR A 113 43.11 -2.99 10.50
CA THR A 113 42.16 -3.08 11.63
C THR A 113 40.70 -2.88 11.15
N GLY A 114 39.83 -3.88 11.37
CA GLY A 114 38.35 -3.75 11.31
C GLY A 114 37.61 -4.64 10.29
N PRO A 115 36.48 -5.31 10.65
CA PRO A 115 35.85 -6.33 9.81
C PRO A 115 34.70 -5.77 8.97
N TYR A 116 34.89 -4.71 8.17
CA TYR A 116 33.92 -4.31 7.12
C TYR A 116 34.62 -3.57 5.98
N GLY A 117 34.42 -4.02 4.75
CA GLY A 117 34.70 -3.27 3.53
C GLY A 117 35.89 -3.77 2.71
N ALA A 118 35.63 -4.70 1.78
CA ALA A 118 36.52 -4.85 0.62
C ALA A 118 36.18 -3.73 -0.39
N PRO A 119 37.15 -2.93 -0.86
CA PRO A 119 36.90 -1.92 -1.89
C PRO A 119 36.72 -2.60 -3.26
N GLY A 120 35.54 -2.44 -3.86
CA GLY A 120 35.28 -2.89 -5.25
C GLY A 120 33.95 -3.62 -5.50
N GLN A 121 33.07 -3.78 -4.50
CA GLN A 121 31.73 -4.30 -4.77
C GLN A 121 30.87 -3.19 -5.40
N ALA A 122 30.48 -3.40 -6.67
CA ALA A 122 29.37 -2.66 -7.27
C ALA A 122 28.15 -2.73 -6.32
N PRO A 123 27.30 -1.69 -6.25
CA PRO A 123 26.11 -1.72 -5.41
C PRO A 123 25.36 -3.03 -5.63
N GLN A 124 25.22 -3.84 -4.59
CA GLN A 124 24.50 -5.11 -4.70
C GLN A 124 23.04 -4.78 -5.05
N ALA A 125 22.59 -5.27 -6.20
CA ALA A 125 21.20 -5.13 -6.61
C ALA A 125 20.30 -5.83 -5.58
N LEU A 126 19.27 -5.14 -5.10
CA LEU A 126 18.28 -5.71 -4.21
C LEU A 126 17.50 -6.81 -4.94
N THR A 127 17.39 -7.98 -4.33
CA THR A 127 16.66 -9.11 -4.90
C THR A 127 15.27 -9.23 -4.27
N VAL A 128 14.32 -9.79 -5.03
CA VAL A 128 12.95 -10.04 -4.58
C VAL A 128 12.70 -11.57 -4.66
N PRO A 129 12.30 -12.25 -3.57
CA PRO A 129 11.86 -11.70 -2.29
C PRO A 129 12.97 -11.00 -1.51
N PHE A 130 12.61 -9.90 -0.86
CA PHE A 130 13.48 -9.07 -0.04
C PHE A 130 13.05 -9.19 1.42
N ASP A 131 14.02 -9.42 2.31
CA ASP A 131 13.82 -9.55 3.74
C ASP A 131 14.72 -8.55 4.47
N LEU A 132 14.13 -7.67 5.27
CA LEU A 132 14.86 -6.70 6.09
C LEU A 132 14.53 -6.91 7.58
N PRO A 133 15.52 -7.33 8.41
CA PRO A 133 15.38 -7.36 9.85
C PRO A 133 15.27 -5.95 10.44
N LEU A 134 14.18 -5.70 11.17
CA LEU A 134 13.96 -4.49 11.96
C LEU A 134 14.35 -4.78 13.41
N GLN A 135 15.64 -4.60 13.75
CA GLN A 135 16.26 -5.11 15.00
C GLN A 135 15.45 -4.78 16.29
N ASN A 136 14.89 -3.58 16.38
CA ASN A 136 14.16 -3.09 17.55
C ASN A 136 12.63 -3.13 17.39
N GLY A 137 12.16 -3.80 16.33
CA GLY A 137 10.78 -3.73 15.88
C GLY A 137 10.44 -2.36 15.28
N VAL A 138 9.16 -2.17 14.95
CA VAL A 138 8.65 -0.86 14.52
C VAL A 138 8.36 0.01 15.75
N PHE A 139 8.41 1.33 15.59
CA PHE A 139 8.13 2.29 16.66
C PHE A 139 7.54 3.58 16.09
N ASN A 140 6.92 4.37 16.96
CA ASN A 140 6.34 5.66 16.58
C ASN A 140 7.39 6.56 15.90
N LYS A 141 7.02 7.18 14.77
CA LYS A 141 7.91 7.98 13.91
C LYS A 141 8.91 7.20 13.06
N MET A 142 8.88 5.85 13.08
CA MET A 142 9.65 5.07 12.11
C MET A 142 9.03 5.24 10.72
N LEU A 143 9.83 5.70 9.77
CA LEU A 143 9.47 5.81 8.36
C LEU A 143 10.27 4.80 7.53
N ILE A 144 9.56 3.95 6.79
CA ILE A 144 10.12 3.03 5.82
C ILE A 144 9.86 3.59 4.43
N THR A 145 10.91 3.84 3.66
CA THR A 145 10.83 4.30 2.26
C THR A 145 11.28 3.19 1.32
N ILE A 146 10.41 2.82 0.37
CA ILE A 146 10.61 1.74 -0.61
C ILE A 146 10.55 2.36 -2.01
N ASN A 147 11.64 2.27 -2.75
CA ASN A 147 11.69 2.63 -4.17
C ASN A 147 11.82 1.38 -5.01
N GLY A 148 10.98 1.26 -6.04
CA GLY A 148 10.99 0.10 -6.90
C GLY A 148 10.24 0.34 -8.20
N GLU A 149 10.13 -0.71 -9.00
CA GLU A 149 9.32 -0.73 -10.21
C GLU A 149 8.35 -1.91 -10.16
N VAL A 150 7.09 -1.65 -10.50
CA VAL A 150 6.13 -2.74 -10.71
C VAL A 150 6.51 -3.46 -11.99
N LYS A 151 6.66 -4.79 -11.94
CA LYS A 151 7.00 -5.56 -13.15
C LYS A 151 5.93 -5.38 -14.25
N PRO A 152 6.31 -5.42 -15.54
CA PRO A 152 5.34 -5.55 -16.63
C PRO A 152 4.43 -6.75 -16.39
N ASN A 153 3.12 -6.59 -16.67
CA ASN A 153 2.11 -7.63 -16.47
C ASN A 153 1.95 -8.14 -15.02
N ALA A 154 2.36 -7.34 -14.02
CA ALA A 154 2.20 -7.70 -12.61
C ALA A 154 0.77 -8.10 -12.25
N LYS A 155 0.60 -9.23 -11.56
CA LYS A 155 -0.68 -9.65 -10.99
C LYS A 155 -0.87 -9.01 -9.63
N HIS A 156 0.15 -9.10 -8.79
CA HIS A 156 0.19 -8.46 -7.48
C HIS A 156 1.62 -8.39 -6.94
N PHE A 157 1.84 -7.49 -5.99
CA PHE A 157 3.00 -7.56 -5.12
C PHE A 157 2.56 -7.48 -3.66
N THR A 158 3.46 -7.83 -2.76
CA THR A 158 3.14 -7.90 -1.33
C THR A 158 4.24 -7.27 -0.50
N ILE A 159 3.81 -6.54 0.52
CA ILE A 159 4.65 -6.01 1.59
C ILE A 159 4.06 -6.49 2.92
N ASP A 160 4.85 -7.22 3.68
CA ASP A 160 4.46 -7.72 5.01
C ASP A 160 5.36 -7.14 6.09
N LEU A 161 4.76 -6.70 7.19
CA LEU A 161 5.44 -6.45 8.46
C LEU A 161 5.13 -7.59 9.44
N ASN A 162 6.17 -8.32 9.85
CA ASN A 162 6.05 -9.58 10.57
C ASN A 162 6.44 -9.49 12.05
N ARG A 163 5.69 -10.18 12.91
CA ARG A 163 6.05 -10.51 14.30
C ARG A 163 6.17 -12.03 14.40
N GLY A 164 7.39 -12.56 14.30
CA GLY A 164 7.59 -14.00 14.20
C GLY A 164 6.82 -14.58 13.00
N ASN A 165 5.89 -15.50 13.27
CA ASN A 165 5.03 -16.10 12.23
C ASN A 165 3.76 -15.28 11.94
N ASP A 166 3.44 -14.28 12.76
CA ASP A 166 2.31 -13.40 12.52
C ASP A 166 2.67 -12.32 11.49
N ILE A 167 1.66 -11.85 10.75
CA ILE A 167 1.72 -10.68 9.88
C ILE A 167 0.92 -9.57 10.54
N ALA A 168 1.62 -8.58 11.10
CA ALA A 168 1.00 -7.43 11.73
C ALA A 168 0.31 -6.52 10.70
N PHE A 169 0.96 -6.32 9.56
CA PHE A 169 0.43 -5.54 8.46
C PHE A 169 0.79 -6.22 7.14
N HIS A 170 -0.24 -6.71 6.44
CA HIS A 170 -0.18 -7.23 5.09
C HIS A 170 -0.71 -6.17 4.15
N LEU A 171 0.07 -5.76 3.14
CA LEU A 171 -0.35 -4.85 2.09
C LEU A 171 -0.14 -5.51 0.74
N ASN A 172 -1.24 -5.71 0.01
CA ASN A 172 -1.23 -6.48 -1.23
C ASN A 172 -1.99 -5.78 -2.35
N PRO A 173 -1.31 -4.93 -3.15
CA PRO A 173 -1.85 -4.38 -4.38
C PRO A 173 -2.04 -5.46 -5.43
N ARG A 174 -3.29 -5.62 -5.90
CA ARG A 174 -3.73 -6.56 -6.94
C ARG A 174 -4.18 -5.75 -8.15
N PHE A 175 -3.55 -6.00 -9.30
CA PHE A 175 -3.81 -5.26 -10.53
C PHE A 175 -5.06 -5.73 -11.26
N ASN A 176 -5.55 -6.93 -10.95
CA ASN A 176 -6.81 -7.45 -11.45
C ASN A 176 -7.41 -8.48 -10.48
N GLU A 177 -8.50 -8.10 -9.83
CA GLU A 177 -9.39 -8.96 -9.07
C GLU A 177 -10.80 -8.76 -9.62
N ALA A 178 -11.31 -9.75 -10.38
CA ALA A 178 -12.61 -9.67 -11.06
C ALA A 178 -12.80 -8.40 -11.91
N GLY A 179 -11.75 -7.98 -12.63
CA GLY A 179 -11.78 -6.80 -13.52
C GLY A 179 -11.54 -5.47 -12.80
N ARG A 180 -11.16 -5.48 -11.51
CA ARG A 180 -10.88 -4.27 -10.73
C ARG A 180 -9.49 -4.30 -10.11
N GLN A 181 -8.90 -3.13 -9.97
CA GLN A 181 -7.70 -2.94 -9.17
C GLN A 181 -8.10 -2.76 -7.69
N VAL A 182 -7.38 -3.40 -6.78
CA VAL A 182 -7.64 -3.31 -5.34
C VAL A 182 -6.35 -3.42 -4.56
N ILE A 183 -6.26 -2.75 -3.41
CA ILE A 183 -5.23 -3.05 -2.41
C ILE A 183 -5.91 -3.69 -1.22
N VAL A 184 -5.56 -4.94 -0.95
CA VAL A 184 -6.03 -5.63 0.24
C VAL A 184 -5.07 -5.32 1.38
N ARG A 185 -5.60 -4.84 2.51
CA ARG A 185 -4.86 -4.77 3.77
C ARG A 185 -5.47 -5.68 4.81
N ASN A 186 -4.63 -6.37 5.56
CA ASN A 186 -5.08 -7.26 6.62
C ASN A 186 -3.97 -7.55 7.64
N SER A 187 -4.28 -8.36 8.64
CA SER A 187 -3.30 -9.01 9.52
C SER A 187 -3.57 -10.52 9.53
N CYS A 188 -2.53 -11.32 9.71
CA CYS A 188 -2.62 -12.76 9.92
C CYS A 188 -2.03 -13.08 11.30
N ILE A 189 -2.85 -13.48 12.26
CA ILE A 189 -2.42 -13.72 13.65
C ILE A 189 -2.76 -15.16 14.01
N GLY A 190 -1.78 -15.92 14.47
CA GLY A 190 -1.94 -17.34 14.78
C GLY A 190 -2.45 -18.13 13.56
N THR A 191 -1.95 -17.82 12.36
CA THR A 191 -2.37 -18.39 11.06
C THR A 191 -3.77 -18.00 10.56
N GLN A 192 -4.48 -17.12 11.28
CA GLN A 192 -5.82 -16.68 10.89
C GLN A 192 -5.79 -15.27 10.30
N TRP A 193 -6.29 -15.14 9.07
CA TRP A 193 -6.54 -13.84 8.45
C TRP A 193 -7.71 -13.14 9.12
N GLY A 194 -7.53 -11.86 9.45
CA GLY A 194 -8.59 -11.01 9.99
C GLY A 194 -9.56 -10.49 8.91
N LYS A 195 -10.36 -9.49 9.28
CA LYS A 195 -11.20 -8.76 8.33
C LYS A 195 -10.35 -7.97 7.34
N GLU A 196 -10.58 -8.12 6.04
CA GLU A 196 -9.89 -7.33 5.02
C GLU A 196 -10.38 -5.88 5.01
N GLU A 197 -9.46 -4.96 4.73
CA GLU A 197 -9.75 -3.56 4.40
C GLU A 197 -9.36 -3.31 2.95
N ARG A 198 -10.29 -2.77 2.16
CA ARG A 198 -10.19 -2.70 0.69
C ARG A 198 -10.52 -1.32 0.12
N GLU A 199 -11.17 -0.47 0.90
CA GLU A 199 -11.62 0.86 0.50
C GLU A 199 -10.42 1.78 0.25
N LEU A 200 -10.42 2.45 -0.91
CA LEU A 200 -9.36 3.36 -1.34
C LEU A 200 -9.96 4.48 -2.21
N ALA A 201 -9.32 5.65 -2.17
CA ALA A 201 -9.65 6.74 -3.08
C ALA A 201 -9.13 6.49 -4.51
N SER A 202 -7.98 5.84 -4.65
CA SER A 202 -7.34 5.55 -5.94
C SER A 202 -6.37 4.36 -5.86
N PHE A 203 -5.97 3.84 -7.01
CA PHE A 203 -4.93 2.81 -7.14
C PHE A 203 -3.70 3.41 -7.83
N PRO A 204 -2.62 3.73 -7.11
CA PRO A 204 -1.53 4.56 -7.63
C PRO A 204 -0.44 3.79 -8.39
N PHE A 205 -0.54 2.46 -8.47
CA PHE A 205 0.48 1.62 -9.11
C PHE A 205 0.15 1.37 -10.58
N VAL A 206 1.18 1.43 -11.43
CA VAL A 206 1.06 1.17 -12.87
C VAL A 206 2.08 0.11 -13.25
N GLN A 207 1.66 -0.92 -13.99
CA GLN A 207 2.56 -1.99 -14.46
C GLN A 207 3.68 -1.41 -15.33
N GLY A 208 4.93 -1.83 -15.08
CA GLY A 208 6.12 -1.34 -15.78
C GLY A 208 6.50 0.10 -15.43
N LYS A 209 6.05 0.64 -14.29
CA LYS A 209 6.37 2.00 -13.85
C LYS A 209 7.00 2.01 -12.46
N PRO A 210 7.91 2.97 -12.21
CA PRO A 210 8.49 3.16 -10.90
C PRO A 210 7.46 3.67 -9.90
N PHE A 211 7.69 3.38 -8.63
CA PHE A 211 6.96 3.97 -7.52
C PHE A 211 7.90 4.28 -6.37
N GLU A 212 7.52 5.30 -5.60
CA GLU A 212 8.02 5.53 -4.26
C GLU A 212 6.87 5.23 -3.28
N MET A 213 7.08 4.33 -2.33
CA MET A 213 6.15 4.06 -1.24
C MET A 213 6.79 4.44 0.09
N LYS A 214 5.98 5.01 0.98
CA LYS A 214 6.36 5.34 2.35
C LYS A 214 5.38 4.78 3.33
N ILE A 215 5.88 4.08 4.34
CA ILE A 215 5.10 3.52 5.45
C ILE A 215 5.59 4.18 6.72
N LEU A 216 4.78 5.06 7.29
CA LEU A 216 5.02 5.67 8.60
C LEU A 216 4.32 4.84 9.67
N CYS A 217 5.08 4.36 10.65
CA CYS A 217 4.53 3.81 11.87
C CYS A 217 4.25 4.95 12.86
N THR A 218 3.00 5.07 13.30
CA THR A 218 2.62 5.91 14.45
C THR A 218 2.38 5.04 15.68
N ASP A 219 1.96 5.65 16.78
CA ASP A 219 1.49 4.97 17.99
C ASP A 219 0.19 4.17 17.79
N THR A 220 -0.58 4.48 16.75
CA THR A 220 -1.96 4.02 16.56
C THR A 220 -2.18 3.27 15.25
N GLU A 221 -1.39 3.56 14.23
CA GLU A 221 -1.59 3.01 12.88
C GLU A 221 -0.33 3.03 12.01
N PHE A 222 -0.40 2.33 10.87
CA PHE A 222 0.49 2.54 9.75
C PHE A 222 -0.16 3.50 8.76
N LYS A 223 0.51 4.60 8.41
CA LYS A 223 0.10 5.50 7.33
C LYS A 223 0.92 5.21 6.10
N VAL A 224 0.27 5.07 4.95
CA VAL A 224 0.95 4.76 3.69
C VAL A 224 0.73 5.88 2.69
N ALA A 225 1.83 6.33 2.08
CA ALA A 225 1.84 7.26 0.96
C ALA A 225 2.54 6.63 -0.24
N VAL A 226 2.06 6.94 -1.45
CA VAL A 226 2.68 6.49 -2.71
C VAL A 226 2.82 7.69 -3.63
N ASN A 227 4.01 7.85 -4.22
CA ASN A 227 4.33 8.96 -5.13
C ASN A 227 3.94 10.33 -4.53
N LYS A 228 4.29 10.54 -3.26
CA LYS A 228 4.04 11.75 -2.45
C LYS A 228 2.58 12.02 -2.08
N LEU A 229 1.64 11.15 -2.45
CA LEU A 229 0.24 11.28 -2.09
C LEU A 229 -0.12 10.30 -0.98
N HIS A 230 -0.82 10.77 0.05
CA HIS A 230 -1.42 9.91 1.05
C HIS A 230 -2.39 8.94 0.38
N LEU A 231 -2.30 7.66 0.74
CA LEU A 231 -3.08 6.58 0.14
C LEU A 231 -4.06 5.95 1.13
N LEU A 232 -3.57 5.56 2.32
CA LEU A 232 -4.37 4.85 3.30
C LEU A 232 -3.77 4.90 4.71
N GLU A 233 -4.60 4.52 5.67
CA GLU A 233 -4.24 4.25 7.07
C GLU A 233 -4.67 2.83 7.44
N PHE A 234 -3.92 2.17 8.31
CA PHE A 234 -4.23 0.83 8.82
C PHE A 234 -3.96 0.77 10.32
N LYS A 235 -5.03 0.70 11.12
CA LYS A 235 -4.93 0.68 12.59
C LYS A 235 -4.22 -0.58 13.09
N HIS A 236 -3.39 -0.41 14.10
CA HIS A 236 -2.62 -1.51 14.70
C HIS A 236 -3.55 -2.59 15.27
N ARG A 237 -3.48 -3.80 14.69
CA ARG A 237 -4.16 -4.99 15.24
C ARG A 237 -3.26 -5.78 16.20
N LEU A 238 -1.95 -5.78 15.96
CA LEU A 238 -0.92 -6.18 16.92
C LEU A 238 -0.30 -4.93 17.53
N ARG A 239 -0.23 -4.86 18.87
CA ARG A 239 0.20 -3.65 19.60
C ARG A 239 1.61 -3.74 20.14
N GLU A 240 2.21 -4.92 20.16
CA GLU A 240 3.62 -5.14 20.52
C GLU A 240 4.53 -4.70 19.36
N LEU A 241 4.55 -3.39 19.06
CA LEU A 241 5.27 -2.82 17.91
C LEU A 241 6.75 -3.19 17.91
N ASN A 242 7.38 -3.20 19.08
CA ASN A 242 8.78 -3.63 19.29
C ASN A 242 9.05 -5.11 18.93
N GLN A 243 8.01 -5.92 18.71
CA GLN A 243 8.12 -7.31 18.27
C GLN A 243 7.85 -7.48 16.76
N ILE A 244 7.42 -6.45 16.04
CA ILE A 244 7.26 -6.46 14.59
C ILE A 244 8.63 -6.23 13.94
N ARG A 245 9.38 -7.31 13.75
CA ARG A 245 10.83 -7.30 13.48
C ARG A 245 11.24 -7.70 12.07
N GLY A 246 10.29 -7.94 11.17
CA GLY A 246 10.59 -8.26 9.77
C GLY A 246 9.80 -7.38 8.82
N LEU A 247 10.47 -6.85 7.80
CA LEU A 247 9.84 -6.34 6.58
C LEU A 247 10.13 -7.33 5.46
N ARG A 248 9.09 -7.82 4.79
CA ARG A 248 9.22 -8.71 3.63
C ARG A 248 8.55 -8.07 2.41
N ILE A 249 9.22 -8.11 1.26
CA ILE A 249 8.69 -7.58 -0.01
C ILE A 249 8.84 -8.65 -1.08
N TYR A 250 7.76 -9.04 -1.75
CA TYR A 250 7.78 -10.18 -2.68
C TYR A 250 6.75 -10.09 -3.81
N ASN A 251 6.91 -11.00 -4.79
CA ASN A 251 6.16 -11.12 -6.06
C ASN A 251 6.55 -10.09 -7.14
N ASP A 252 5.58 -9.38 -7.74
CA ASP A 252 5.73 -8.74 -9.04
C ASP A 252 6.33 -7.32 -9.00
N VAL A 253 7.48 -7.19 -8.31
CA VAL A 253 8.18 -5.92 -8.13
C VAL A 253 9.70 -6.10 -8.26
N THR A 254 10.42 -5.04 -8.61
CA THR A 254 11.87 -4.90 -8.45
C THR A 254 12.16 -3.78 -7.47
N LEU A 255 13.31 -3.85 -6.77
CA LEU A 255 13.66 -2.87 -5.74
C LEU A 255 14.93 -2.11 -6.14
N SER A 256 14.86 -0.79 -6.00
CA SER A 256 16.00 0.12 -6.18
C SER A 256 16.59 0.53 -4.84
N SER A 257 15.76 0.77 -3.82
CA SER A 257 16.21 1.02 -2.45
C SER A 257 15.12 0.73 -1.43
N VAL A 258 15.55 0.36 -0.22
CA VAL A 258 14.70 0.29 0.97
C VAL A 258 15.45 0.95 2.12
N ASN A 259 14.91 2.06 2.62
CA ASN A 259 15.53 2.87 3.67
C ASN A 259 14.60 2.93 4.88
N VAL A 260 15.19 2.97 6.07
CA VAL A 260 14.47 3.15 7.34
C VAL A 260 15.06 4.34 8.06
N GLU A 261 14.22 5.28 8.44
CA GLU A 261 14.59 6.49 9.16
C GLU A 261 13.63 6.76 10.32
N THR A 262 14.05 7.64 11.23
CA THR A 262 13.20 8.15 12.32
C THR A 262 12.91 9.61 12.04
N LEU A 263 11.63 9.94 11.90
CA LEU A 263 11.22 11.35 11.82
C LEU A 263 11.46 12.02 13.17
N GLN A 264 11.99 13.24 13.15
CA GLN A 264 12.23 14.04 14.35
C GLN A 264 10.93 14.68 14.84
#